data_AF-A0A1W9UA16-F1
#
_entry.id   AF-A0A1W9UA16-F1
#
_cell.length_a   1.000
_cell.length_b   1.000
_cell.length_c   1.000
_cell.angle_alpha   90.00
_cell.angle_beta   90.00
_cell.angle_gamma   90.00
#
_symmetry.space_group_name_H-M   'P 1'
#
loop_
_entity.id
_entity.type
_entity.pdbx_description
1 polymer ?
#
loop_
_entity_poly.entity_id
_entity_poly.type
_entity_poly.pdbx_seq_one_letter_code
_entity_poly.pdbx_strand_id
1 'polypeptide(L)' 'MLNEIKAEFGDKVEIVFHTGPGDKEWDEYAISNAPAMVVGELVKFVGLAPSKESLVGALREAGLE' A
#
# COMPACT_ATOMS: atom_id res chain seq x y z
N MET A 1 3.53 1.01 -12.24
CA MET A 1 3.72 1.53 -10.86
C MET A 1 4.26 0.49 -9.88
N LEU A 2 3.49 -0.48 -9.36
CA LEU A 2 4.00 -1.39 -8.30
C LEU A 2 5.24 -2.20 -8.71
N ASN A 3 5.32 -2.62 -9.98
CA ASN A 3 6.53 -3.24 -10.53
C ASN A 3 7.74 -2.30 -10.54
N GLU A 4 7.53 -1.00 -10.74
CA GLU A 4 8.61 0.00 -10.69
C GLU A 4 9.08 0.23 -9.26
N ILE A 5 8.17 0.28 -8.28
CA ILE A 5 8.50 0.36 -6.86
C ILE A 5 9.32 -0.86 -6.44
N LYS A 6 8.91 -2.06 -6.85
CA LYS A 6 9.65 -3.29 -6.59
C LYS A 6 11.03 -3.29 -7.26
N ALA A 7 11.16 -2.73 -8.47
CA ALA A 7 12.44 -2.62 -9.15
C ALA A 7 13.38 -1.59 -8.49
N GLU A 8 12.83 -0.51 -7.95
CA GLU A 8 13.58 0.59 -7.34
C GLU A 8 14.04 0.28 -5.92
N PHE A 9 13.18 -0.34 -5.11
CA PHE A 9 13.44 -0.62 -3.70
C PHE A 9 13.75 -2.09 -3.40
N GLY A 10 13.56 -2.98 -4.38
CA GLY A 10 13.94 -4.39 -4.27
C GLY A 10 13.31 -5.07 -3.06
N ASP A 11 14.17 -5.70 -2.26
CA ASP A 11 13.78 -6.45 -1.07
C ASP A 11 13.41 -5.56 0.13
N LYS A 12 13.56 -4.23 0.03
CA LYS A 12 13.14 -3.30 1.08
C LYS A 12 11.62 -3.14 1.17
N VAL A 13 10.87 -3.63 0.17
CA VAL A 13 9.41 -3.51 0.10
C VAL A 13 8.79 -4.86 -0.21
N GLU A 14 7.91 -5.31 0.68
CA GLU A 14 7.02 -6.44 0.42
C GLU A 14 5.65 -5.92 -0.07
N ILE A 15 5.11 -6.55 -1.11
CA ILE A 15 3.80 -6.21 -1.67
C ILE A 15 2.89 -7.43 -1.56
N VAL A 16 1.89 -7.33 -0.69
CA VAL A 16 0.87 -8.36 -0.49
C VAL A 16 -0.44 -7.90 -1.12
N PHE A 17 -1.09 -8.78 -1.88
CA PHE A 17 -2.37 -8.52 -2.52
C PHE A 17 -3.49 -9.25 -1.78
N HIS A 18 -4.45 -8.47 -1.31
CA HIS A 18 -5.69 -8.94 -0.70
C HIS A 18 -6.83 -8.73 -1.69
N THR A 19 -7.63 -9.76 -1.97
CA THR A 19 -8.67 -9.72 -3.01
C THR A 19 -9.95 -10.40 -2.57
N GLY A 20 -11.08 -9.75 -2.87
CA GLY A 20 -12.42 -10.28 -2.60
C GLY A 20 -12.97 -9.83 -1.25
N PRO A 21 -14.30 -9.97 -1.06
CA PRO A 21 -14.96 -9.69 0.21
C PRO A 21 -14.62 -10.76 1.26
N GLY A 22 -14.53 -10.35 2.53
CA GLY A 22 -14.30 -11.25 3.66
C GLY A 22 -12.83 -11.50 3.98
N ASP A 23 -11.90 -10.79 3.35
CA ASP A 23 -10.50 -10.79 3.74
C ASP A 23 -10.31 -9.98 5.03
N LYS A 24 -9.61 -10.55 6.03
CA LYS A 24 -9.58 -10.01 7.40
C LYS A 24 -8.91 -8.63 7.47
N GLU A 25 -8.02 -8.35 6.53
CA GLU A 25 -7.32 -7.08 6.38
C GLU A 25 -8.29 -5.92 6.08
N TRP A 26 -9.49 -6.19 5.56
CA TRP A 26 -10.52 -5.15 5.44
C TRP A 26 -10.93 -4.60 6.80
N ASP A 27 -11.16 -5.48 7.77
CA ASP A 27 -11.55 -5.12 9.12
C ASP A 27 -10.35 -4.57 9.90
N GLU A 28 -9.20 -5.26 9.85
CA GLU A 28 -7.97 -4.87 10.56
C GLU A 28 -7.51 -3.45 10.18
N TYR A 29 -7.57 -3.10 8.91
CA TYR A 29 -7.15 -1.77 8.43
C TYR A 29 -8.30 -0.77 8.25
N ALA A 30 -9.52 -1.14 8.67
CA ALA A 30 -10.73 -0.34 8.49
C ALA A 30 -10.88 0.19 7.04
N ILE A 31 -10.83 -0.73 6.07
CA ILE A 31 -11.04 -0.46 4.65
C ILE A 31 -12.54 -0.60 4.37
N SER A 32 -13.18 0.49 3.96
CA SER A 32 -14.62 0.51 3.63
C SER A 32 -14.93 0.27 2.16
N ASN A 33 -13.93 0.38 1.29
CA ASN A 33 -14.08 0.29 -0.16
C ASN A 33 -12.74 0.01 -0.83
N ALA A 34 -12.80 -0.65 -1.98
CA ALA A 34 -11.66 -0.94 -2.85
C ALA A 34 -11.68 -0.05 -4.11
N PRO A 35 -10.52 0.22 -4.73
CA PRO A 35 -9.18 -0.21 -4.33
C PRO A 35 -8.70 0.53 -3.07
N ALA A 36 -7.87 -0.14 -2.28
CA ALA A 36 -7.20 0.44 -1.12
C ALA A 36 -5.75 -0.07 -1.03
N MET A 37 -4.88 0.72 -0.41
CA MET A 37 -3.48 0.40 -0.19
C MET A 37 -3.06 0.89 1.19
N VAL A 38 -2.43 0.01 1.97
CA VAL A 38 -1.87 0.31 3.28
C VAL A 38 -0.35 0.23 3.17
N VAL A 39 0.36 1.22 3.70
CA VAL A 39 1.82 1.33 3.64
C VAL A 39 2.36 1.40 5.07
N GLY A 40 3.10 0.36 5.47
CA GLY A 40 3.74 0.26 6.78
C GLY A 40 2.80 0.45 7.96
N GLU A 41 1.53 0.04 7.82
CA GLU A 41 0.45 0.24 8.82
C GLU A 41 0.16 1.72 9.21
N LEU A 42 0.84 2.68 8.57
CA LEU A 42 0.80 4.10 8.93
C LEU A 42 -0.02 4.93 7.94
N VAL A 43 0.18 4.70 6.63
CA VAL A 43 -0.48 5.47 5.58
C VAL A 43 -1.47 4.59 4.83
N LYS A 44 -2.67 5.13 4.57
CA LYS A 44 -3.73 4.44 3.84
C LYS A 44 -4.27 5.29 2.70
N PHE A 45 -4.32 4.71 1.50
CA PHE A 45 -5.04 5.25 0.34
C PHE A 45 -6.32 4.44 0.16
N VAL A 46 -7.48 5.08 0.06
CA VAL A 46 -8.77 4.40 -0.07
C VAL A 46 -9.58 5.02 -1.20
N GLY A 47 -10.15 4.17 -2.06
CA GLY A 47 -11.07 4.57 -3.14
C GLY A 47 -10.40 5.08 -4.40
N LEU A 48 -9.06 5.23 -4.40
CA LEU A 48 -8.29 5.62 -5.57
C LEU A 48 -6.87 5.07 -5.49
N ALA A 49 -6.28 4.80 -6.65
CA ALA A 49 -4.87 4.45 -6.75
C ALA A 49 -4.00 5.72 -6.60
N PRO A 50 -2.97 5.72 -5.74
CA PRO A 50 -2.08 6.86 -5.60
C PRO A 50 -1.19 7.05 -6.84
N SER A 51 -0.59 8.24 -6.96
CA SER A 51 0.54 8.44 -7.89
C SER A 51 1.80 7.76 -7.36
N LYS A 52 2.80 7.56 -8.23
CA LYS A 52 4.11 7.04 -7.81
C LYS A 52 4.75 7.94 -6.74
N GLU A 53 4.69 9.26 -6.92
CA GLU A 53 5.25 10.23 -5.99
C GLU A 53 4.62 10.14 -4.60
N SER A 54 3.29 10.06 -4.54
CA SER A 54 2.57 9.90 -3.26
C SER A 54 2.90 8.58 -2.57
N LEU A 55 3.07 7.49 -3.34
CA LEU A 55 3.49 6.20 -2.78
C LEU A 55 4.92 6.23 -2.24
N VAL A 56 5.86 6.85 -2.95
CA VAL A 56 7.24 7.03 -2.44
C VAL A 56 7.26 7.88 -1.18
N GLY A 57 6.45 8.94 -1.11
CA GLY A 57 6.27 9.72 0.12
C GLY A 57 5.76 8.85 1.28
N ALA A 58 4.72 8.06 1.06
CA ALA A 58 4.17 7.16 2.07
C ALA A 58 5.18 6.11 2.55
N LEU A 59 5.99 5.56 1.65
CA LEU A 59 7.06 4.62 2.00
C LEU A 59 8.11 5.27 2.90
N ARG A 60 8.50 6.53 2.63
CA ARG A 60 9.43 7.28 3.48
C ARG A 60 8.86 7.55 4.87
N GLU A 61 7.59 7.95 4.95
CA GLU A 61 6.88 8.09 6.23
C GLU A 61 6.82 6.77 7.01
N ALA A 62 6.77 5.64 6.30
CA ALA A 62 6.85 4.30 6.87
C ALA A 62 8.28 3.83 7.22
N GLY A 63 9.29 4.70 7.11
CA GLY A 63 10.66 4.42 7.50
C GLY A 63 11.58 3.91 6.38
N LEU A 64 11.16 3.99 5.11
CA LEU A 64 12.01 3.64 3.98
C LEU A 64 12.99 4.78 3.65
N GLU A 65 14.27 4.56 3.91
CA GLU A 65 15.41 5.43 3.51
C GLU A 65 16.07 5.01 2.19
#